data_AF-A0A553QKQ6-F1
#
_entry.id   AF-A0A553QKQ6-F1
#
_cell.length_a   1.000
_cell.length_b   1.000
_cell.length_c   1.000
_cell.angle_alpha   90.00
_cell.angle_beta   90.00
_cell.angle_gamma   90.00
#
_symmetry.space_group_name_H-M   'P 1'
#
loop_
_entity.id
_entity.type
_entity.pdbx_description
1 polymer ?
#
loop_
_entity_poly.entity_id
_entity_poly.type
_entity_poly.pdbx_seq_one_letter_code
_entity_poly.pdbx_strand_id
1 'polypeptide(L)'
;CRSSADMDAREELKCPVCADPFTDPVNLPCSHNFCQSCIQIVWNMDELKSSKEIPLFCPECQILLPPDVKLEVNSDLQRRVLQVFGRPEGESQPMILCDQCIGKPEVAVKSCLSCDASLCSAHTLLHQQREALRAHSLIEVTKDLISFKCKEHGEELKLFCQEEQTAVCSL
;
A
#
# COMPACT_ATOMS: atom_id res chain seq x y z
N CYS A 1 11.79 2.63 24.11
CA CYS A 1 12.34 3.94 23.72
C CYS A 1 12.65 3.91 22.23
N ARG A 2 11.85 4.55 21.37
CA ARG A 2 12.22 4.71 19.95
C ARG A 2 13.16 5.90 19.89
N SER A 3 14.37 5.69 19.37
CA SER A 3 15.48 6.64 19.45
C SER A 3 15.17 7.91 18.66
N SER A 4 15.67 9.07 19.13
CA SER A 4 15.48 10.38 18.49
C SER A 4 15.98 10.44 17.03
N ALA A 5 16.86 9.51 16.63
CA ALA A 5 17.39 9.39 15.28
C ALA A 5 16.40 8.80 14.25
N ASP A 6 15.43 7.97 14.70
CA ASP A 6 14.41 7.39 13.82
C ASP A 6 13.34 8.41 13.39
N MET A 7 13.20 9.51 14.14
CA MET A 7 12.27 10.60 13.81
C MET A 7 12.84 11.51 12.73
N ASP A 8 14.13 11.84 12.81
CA ASP A 8 14.84 12.70 11.86
C ASP A 8 14.85 12.09 10.45
N ALA A 9 15.18 10.80 10.34
CA ALA A 9 15.19 10.08 9.07
C ALA A 9 13.81 9.97 8.37
N ARG A 10 12.71 10.13 9.12
CA ARG A 10 11.34 10.15 8.58
C ARG A 10 10.98 11.51 8.01
N GLU A 11 11.53 12.58 8.55
CA GLU A 11 11.26 13.93 8.05
C GLU A 11 12.01 14.18 6.74
N GLU A 12 13.23 13.64 6.61
CA GLU A 12 14.05 13.68 5.39
C GLU A 12 13.44 12.95 4.18
N LEU A 13 12.37 12.17 4.39
CA LEU A 13 11.72 11.33 3.38
C LEU A 13 10.32 11.84 2.98
N LYS A 14 10.00 13.09 3.33
CA LYS A 14 8.76 13.75 2.96
C LYS A 14 9.00 14.78 1.86
N CYS A 15 8.00 14.93 1.00
CA CYS A 15 8.01 15.96 -0.02
C CYS A 15 7.77 17.33 0.62
N PRO A 16 8.60 18.35 0.31
CA PRO A 16 8.42 19.69 0.86
C PRO A 16 7.17 20.42 0.35
N VAL A 17 6.55 19.94 -0.74
CA VAL A 17 5.35 20.55 -1.33
C VAL A 17 4.06 20.03 -0.66
N CYS A 18 3.90 18.71 -0.53
CA CYS A 18 2.70 18.12 0.10
C CYS A 18 2.88 17.72 1.57
N ALA A 19 4.10 17.76 2.09
CA ALA A 19 4.47 17.29 3.45
C ALA A 19 4.21 15.78 3.72
N ASP A 20 3.82 15.02 2.71
CA ASP A 20 3.63 13.57 2.76
C ASP A 20 4.91 12.81 2.32
N PRO A 21 5.05 11.51 2.64
CA PRO A 21 6.13 10.68 2.11
C PRO A 21 6.18 10.73 0.58
N PHE A 22 7.37 10.71 -0.01
CA PHE A 22 7.47 10.83 -1.47
C PHE A 22 6.71 9.71 -2.20
N THR A 23 5.93 10.09 -3.21
CA THR A 23 5.31 9.19 -4.18
C THR A 23 5.90 9.51 -5.54
N ASP A 24 6.54 8.52 -6.18
CA ASP A 24 7.30 8.69 -7.42
C ASP A 24 8.26 9.90 -7.33
N PRO A 25 9.22 9.91 -6.37
CA PRO A 25 10.11 11.02 -6.18
C PRO A 25 10.93 11.25 -7.43
N VAL A 26 11.01 12.50 -7.89
CA VAL A 26 11.86 12.91 -9.00
C VAL A 26 12.97 13.80 -8.47
N ASN A 27 14.18 13.62 -9.02
CA ASN A 27 15.32 14.45 -8.66
C ASN A 27 15.49 15.59 -9.67
N LEU A 28 15.58 16.82 -9.16
CA LEU A 28 15.91 17.98 -9.98
C LEU A 28 17.44 18.13 -10.11
N PRO A 29 17.95 18.80 -11.16
CA PRO A 29 19.38 19.07 -11.33
C PRO A 29 20.05 19.77 -10.13
N CYS A 30 19.28 20.50 -9.33
CA CYS A 30 19.74 21.13 -8.07
C CYS A 30 19.73 20.15 -6.87
N SER A 31 19.64 18.84 -7.11
CA SER A 31 19.59 17.74 -6.12
C SER A 31 18.38 17.69 -5.18
N HIS A 32 17.40 18.58 -5.33
CA HIS A 32 16.16 18.54 -4.55
C HIS A 32 15.17 17.54 -5.12
N ASN A 33 14.36 16.96 -4.23
CA ASN A 33 13.44 15.88 -4.58
C ASN A 33 12.00 16.31 -4.29
N PHE A 34 11.08 15.90 -5.16
CA PHE A 34 9.65 16.20 -5.07
C PHE A 34 8.86 15.00 -5.56
N CYS A 35 7.60 14.84 -5.16
CA CYS A 35 6.71 13.92 -5.86
C CYS A 35 6.54 14.41 -7.30
N GLN A 36 6.53 13.50 -8.27
CA GLN A 36 6.36 13.85 -9.69
C GLN A 36 5.13 14.71 -9.93
N SER A 37 3.99 14.34 -9.33
CA SER A 37 2.74 15.09 -9.42
C SER A 37 2.85 16.49 -8.79
N CYS A 38 3.52 16.61 -7.64
CA CYS A 38 3.67 17.88 -6.94
C CYS A 38 4.46 18.90 -7.76
N ILE A 39 5.60 18.48 -8.33
CA ILE A 39 6.42 19.40 -9.13
C ILE A 39 5.73 19.79 -10.45
N GLN A 40 4.99 18.85 -11.06
CA GLN A 40 4.17 19.13 -12.25
C GLN A 40 3.05 20.12 -11.95
N ILE A 41 2.38 20.02 -10.80
CA ILE A 41 1.36 21.00 -10.38
C ILE A 41 2.00 22.38 -10.23
N VAL A 42 3.16 22.48 -9.56
CA VAL A 42 3.85 23.77 -9.39
C VAL A 42 4.19 24.41 -10.73
N TRP A 43 4.66 23.63 -11.72
CA TRP A 43 4.98 24.15 -13.05
C TRP A 43 3.75 24.49 -13.91
N ASN A 44 2.57 23.92 -13.59
CA ASN A 44 1.33 24.09 -14.35
C ASN A 44 0.30 25.04 -13.69
N MET A 45 0.64 25.71 -12.58
CA MET A 45 -0.30 26.56 -11.82
C MET A 45 -0.71 27.88 -12.52
N ASP A 46 -0.18 28.21 -13.71
CA ASP A 46 -0.59 29.40 -14.49
C ASP A 46 -1.52 28.98 -15.65
N GLU A 47 -2.83 28.83 -15.40
CA GLU A 47 -3.85 28.55 -16.42
C GLU A 47 -4.10 29.74 -17.38
N LEU A 48 -3.29 30.80 -17.33
CA LEU A 48 -3.59 32.06 -17.99
C LEU A 48 -2.41 32.64 -18.77
N LYS A 49 -1.86 31.93 -19.77
CA LYS A 49 -1.07 32.58 -20.84
C LYS A 49 -0.82 31.66 -22.04
N SER A 50 -1.56 31.91 -23.12
CA SER A 50 -1.56 31.16 -24.38
C SER A 50 -0.27 31.22 -25.22
N SER A 51 0.88 31.70 -24.74
CA SER A 51 2.15 31.69 -25.51
C SER A 51 3.33 32.20 -24.67
N LYS A 52 4.08 31.28 -24.04
CA LYS A 52 5.54 31.29 -23.83
C LYS A 52 5.88 30.34 -22.69
N GLU A 53 6.93 29.56 -22.92
CA GLU A 53 7.57 28.63 -21.99
C GLU A 53 7.59 29.20 -20.57
N ILE A 54 6.80 28.60 -19.66
CA ILE A 54 6.85 28.95 -18.24
C ILE A 54 8.22 28.52 -17.74
N PRO A 55 9.00 29.41 -17.10
CA PRO A 55 10.32 29.05 -16.61
C PRO A 55 10.18 27.98 -15.53
N LEU A 56 10.71 26.80 -15.80
CA LEU A 56 10.77 25.70 -14.83
C LEU A 56 11.72 26.12 -13.70
N PHE A 57 11.32 25.90 -12.45
CA PHE A 57 12.13 26.26 -11.30
C PHE A 57 11.98 25.25 -10.16
N CYS A 58 12.97 25.25 -9.27
CA CYS A 58 12.91 24.46 -8.04
C CYS A 58 12.17 25.25 -6.94
N PRO A 59 11.11 24.72 -6.32
CA PRO A 59 10.39 25.39 -5.23
C PRO A 59 11.25 25.68 -3.99
N GLU A 60 12.24 24.84 -3.71
CA GLU A 60 13.09 24.92 -2.51
C GLU A 60 14.19 25.98 -2.66
N CYS A 61 14.93 25.94 -3.77
CA CYS A 61 16.05 26.87 -4.00
C CYS A 61 15.70 28.09 -4.83
N GLN A 62 14.53 28.10 -5.47
CA GLN A 62 14.09 29.15 -6.41
C GLN A 62 15.04 29.34 -7.60
N ILE A 63 15.83 28.31 -7.95
CA ILE A 63 16.73 28.32 -9.11
C ILE A 63 15.94 27.91 -10.36
N LEU A 64 16.19 28.62 -11.46
CA LEU A 64 15.67 28.30 -12.79
C LEU A 64 16.34 27.04 -13.35
N LEU A 65 15.52 26.15 -13.89
CA LEU A 65 15.93 24.89 -14.48
C LEU A 65 15.98 25.02 -16.01
N PRO A 66 16.76 24.16 -16.69
CA PRO A 66 16.71 24.07 -18.14
C PRO A 66 15.29 23.75 -18.63
N PRO A 67 14.83 24.32 -19.75
CA PRO A 67 13.50 24.06 -20.30
C PRO A 67 13.29 22.59 -20.68
N ASP A 68 14.37 21.88 -21.04
CA ASP A 68 14.35 20.46 -21.41
C ASP A 68 14.59 19.52 -20.21
N VAL A 69 14.34 19.95 -18.97
CA VAL A 69 14.53 19.09 -17.80
C VAL A 69 13.64 17.85 -17.91
N LYS A 70 14.26 16.68 -17.87
CA LYS A 70 13.56 15.40 -17.81
C LYS A 70 13.41 14.99 -16.36
N LEU A 71 12.17 14.78 -15.93
CA LEU A 71 11.87 14.24 -14.61
C LEU A 71 12.08 12.73 -14.64
N GLU A 72 13.18 12.26 -14.04
CA GLU A 72 13.45 10.85 -13.85
C GLU A 72 13.17 10.47 -12.39
N VAL A 73 12.51 9.33 -12.20
CA VAL A 73 12.19 8.82 -10.86
C VAL A 73 13.47 8.39 -10.17
N ASN A 74 13.69 8.94 -8.97
CA ASN A 74 14.77 8.56 -8.08
C ASN A 74 14.41 7.23 -7.39
N SER A 75 14.74 6.14 -8.06
CA SER A 75 14.44 4.78 -7.59
C SER A 75 15.06 4.44 -6.22
N ASP A 76 16.23 5.00 -5.90
CA ASP A 76 16.85 4.83 -4.57
C ASP A 76 16.08 5.55 -3.47
N LEU A 77 15.63 6.80 -3.73
CA LEU A 77 14.77 7.53 -2.79
C LEU A 77 13.41 6.84 -2.63
N GLN A 78 12.80 6.39 -3.72
CA GLN A 78 11.57 5.59 -3.68
C GLN A 78 11.74 4.33 -2.82
N ARG A 79 12.85 3.59 -2.98
CA ARG A 79 13.16 2.39 -2.17
C ARG A 79 13.32 2.73 -0.68
N ARG A 80 13.93 3.87 -0.34
CA ARG A 80 14.09 4.32 1.05
C ARG A 80 12.75 4.70 1.68
N VAL A 81 11.88 5.39 0.94
CA VAL A 81 10.53 5.72 1.42
C VAL A 81 9.73 4.44 1.68
N LEU A 82 9.80 3.46 0.78
CA LEU A 82 9.13 2.17 0.96
C LEU A 82 9.66 1.38 2.16
N GLN A 83 10.95 1.47 2.49
CA GLN A 83 11.49 0.83 3.70
C GLN A 83 11.01 1.47 5.01
N VAL A 84 10.75 2.78 5.02
CA VAL A 84 10.44 3.55 6.24
C VAL A 84 8.94 3.82 6.44
N PHE A 85 8.21 3.99 5.33
CA PHE A 85 6.78 4.29 5.25
C PHE A 85 5.96 3.20 4.58
N GLY A 86 6.59 2.40 3.71
CA GLY A 86 5.94 1.22 3.18
C GLY A 86 5.69 0.22 4.30
N ARG A 87 4.52 -0.42 4.25
CA ARG A 87 4.33 -1.70 4.93
C ARG A 87 5.37 -2.66 4.33
N PRO A 88 6.05 -3.51 5.11
CA PRO A 88 7.13 -4.36 4.60
C PRO A 88 6.72 -5.03 3.28
N GLU A 89 7.32 -4.58 2.17
CA GLU A 89 7.19 -5.21 0.86
C GLU A 89 8.05 -6.47 0.85
N GLY A 90 7.53 -7.48 1.53
CA GLY A 90 8.00 -8.87 1.48
C GLY A 90 6.94 -9.82 0.94
N GLU A 91 5.74 -9.34 0.60
CA GLU A 91 4.71 -10.12 -0.05
C GLU A 91 3.96 -9.18 -0.99
N SER A 92 4.22 -9.30 -2.30
CA SER A 92 3.19 -8.99 -3.28
C SER A 92 2.04 -9.96 -2.98
N GLN A 93 1.16 -9.57 -2.05
CA GLN A 93 -0.10 -10.25 -1.89
C GLN A 93 -0.71 -10.24 -3.30
N PRO A 94 -0.95 -11.40 -3.90
CA PRO A 94 -1.63 -11.44 -5.18
C PRO A 94 -2.91 -10.61 -5.06
N MET A 95 -3.33 -9.94 -6.13
CA MET A 95 -4.72 -9.52 -6.21
C MET A 95 -5.59 -10.78 -6.26
N ILE A 96 -5.97 -11.29 -5.09
CA ILE A 96 -6.95 -12.37 -4.98
C ILE A 96 -8.29 -11.78 -5.34
N LEU A 97 -8.96 -12.44 -6.28
CA LEU A 97 -10.27 -12.05 -6.75
C LEU A 97 -11.34 -12.71 -5.89
N CYS A 98 -12.52 -12.11 -5.86
CA CYS A 98 -13.65 -12.67 -5.13
C CYS A 98 -14.25 -13.87 -5.85
N ASP A 99 -14.44 -14.97 -5.13
CA ASP A 99 -15.00 -16.22 -5.66
C ASP A 99 -16.53 -16.18 -5.83
N GLN A 100 -17.19 -15.23 -5.15
CA GLN A 100 -18.66 -15.20 -5.06
C GLN A 100 -19.33 -14.26 -6.07
N CYS A 101 -18.55 -13.43 -6.78
CA CYS A 101 -19.07 -12.52 -7.80
C CYS A 101 -19.61 -13.28 -9.01
N ILE A 102 -20.83 -12.92 -9.44
CA ILE A 102 -21.39 -13.38 -10.71
C ILE A 102 -21.03 -12.36 -11.80
N GLY A 103 -20.24 -12.77 -12.79
CA GLY A 103 -19.80 -11.91 -13.89
C GLY A 103 -18.38 -11.42 -13.70
N LYS A 104 -18.18 -10.12 -13.42
CA LYS A 104 -16.85 -9.53 -13.22
C LYS A 104 -16.42 -9.67 -11.76
N PRO A 105 -15.40 -10.48 -11.44
CA PRO A 105 -14.92 -10.61 -10.07
C PRO A 105 -14.12 -9.36 -9.65
N GLU A 106 -14.44 -8.87 -8.46
CA GLU A 106 -13.78 -7.72 -7.83
C GLU A 106 -12.66 -8.21 -6.90
N VAL A 107 -11.73 -7.33 -6.54
CA VAL A 107 -10.64 -7.67 -5.63
C VAL A 107 -11.20 -8.05 -4.25
N ALA A 108 -10.75 -9.19 -3.72
CA ALA A 108 -11.10 -9.65 -2.40
C ALA A 108 -10.43 -8.77 -1.33
N VAL A 109 -11.19 -8.48 -0.27
CA VAL A 109 -10.73 -7.69 0.88
C VAL A 109 -10.67 -8.52 2.17
N LYS A 110 -11.35 -9.67 2.21
CA LYS A 110 -11.27 -10.67 3.30
C LYS A 110 -11.42 -12.07 2.74
N SER A 111 -10.94 -13.07 3.48
CA SER A 111 -11.25 -14.48 3.21
C SER A 111 -12.06 -15.09 4.34
N CYS A 112 -13.01 -15.95 3.99
CA CYS A 112 -13.87 -16.65 4.93
C CYS A 112 -13.39 -18.09 5.10
N LEU A 113 -12.97 -18.47 6.30
CA LEU A 113 -12.51 -19.84 6.59
C LEU A 113 -13.67 -20.86 6.56
N SER A 114 -14.88 -20.43 6.93
CA SER A 114 -16.05 -21.30 6.92
C SER A 114 -16.55 -21.60 5.50
N CYS A 115 -16.30 -20.70 4.55
CA CYS A 115 -16.72 -20.87 3.14
C CYS A 115 -15.57 -21.25 2.21
N ASP A 116 -14.33 -21.29 2.70
CA ASP A 116 -13.13 -21.47 1.89
C ASP A 116 -13.06 -20.53 0.68
N ALA A 117 -13.53 -19.29 0.88
CA ALA A 117 -13.76 -18.33 -0.20
C ALA A 117 -13.20 -16.95 0.14
N SER A 118 -12.64 -16.30 -0.87
CA SER A 118 -12.22 -14.90 -0.84
C SER A 118 -13.35 -13.98 -1.29
N LEU A 119 -13.57 -12.91 -0.53
CA LEU A 119 -14.74 -12.06 -0.61
C LEU A 119 -14.34 -10.60 -0.89
N CYS A 120 -14.95 -9.99 -1.90
CA CYS A 120 -14.88 -8.54 -2.11
C CYS A 120 -15.64 -7.80 -1.01
N SER A 121 -15.56 -6.47 -1.01
CA SER A 121 -16.19 -5.63 0.01
C SER A 121 -17.71 -5.89 0.13
N ALA A 122 -18.41 -6.03 -1.00
CA ALA A 122 -19.85 -6.30 -1.01
C ALA A 122 -20.21 -7.66 -0.38
N HIS A 123 -19.48 -8.73 -0.73
CA HIS A 123 -19.72 -10.05 -0.16
C HIS A 123 -19.28 -10.13 1.31
N THR A 124 -18.24 -9.40 1.70
CA THR A 124 -17.83 -9.25 3.11
C THR A 124 -18.94 -8.60 3.95
N LEU A 125 -19.58 -7.55 3.41
CA LEU A 125 -20.72 -6.91 4.07
C LEU A 125 -21.90 -7.86 4.25
N LEU A 126 -22.20 -8.71 3.27
CA LEU A 126 -23.25 -9.72 3.41
C LEU A 126 -22.96 -10.71 4.54
N HIS A 127 -21.70 -11.13 4.69
CA HIS A 127 -21.29 -11.98 5.82
C HIS A 127 -21.49 -11.28 7.17
N GLN A 128 -21.20 -9.99 7.22
CA GLN A 128 -21.37 -9.21 8.45
C GLN A 128 -22.82 -8.85 8.76
N GLN A 129 -23.70 -8.77 7.76
CA GLN A 129 -25.08 -8.32 7.96
C GLN A 129 -26.05 -9.45 8.22
N ARG A 130 -25.89 -10.62 7.58
CA ARG A 130 -26.82 -11.74 7.70
C ARG A 130 -26.53 -12.58 8.94
N GLU A 131 -27.54 -12.81 9.77
CA GLU A 131 -27.38 -13.56 11.03
C GLU A 131 -26.76 -14.96 10.83
N ALA A 132 -27.16 -15.66 9.76
CA ALA A 132 -26.61 -16.97 9.42
C ALA A 132 -25.11 -16.96 9.07
N LEU A 133 -24.57 -15.83 8.59
CA LEU A 133 -23.18 -15.72 8.11
C LEU A 133 -22.27 -14.95 9.06
N ARG A 134 -22.84 -14.24 10.04
CA ARG A 134 -22.09 -13.48 11.05
C ARG A 134 -21.18 -14.36 11.92
N ALA A 135 -21.55 -15.63 12.07
CA ALA A 135 -20.75 -16.60 12.81
C ALA A 135 -19.51 -17.09 12.03
N HIS A 136 -19.40 -16.77 10.73
CA HIS A 136 -18.27 -17.22 9.93
C HIS A 136 -17.01 -16.41 10.26
N SER A 137 -15.87 -17.09 10.35
CA SER A 137 -14.58 -16.44 10.59
C SER A 137 -14.07 -15.76 9.33
N LEU A 138 -13.92 -14.43 9.40
CA LEU A 138 -13.33 -13.61 8.34
C LEU A 138 -11.93 -13.16 8.74
N ILE A 139 -10.93 -13.53 7.95
CA ILE A 139 -9.52 -13.17 8.15
C ILE A 139 -9.02 -12.22 7.05
N GLU A 140 -7.80 -11.68 7.23
CA GLU A 140 -7.10 -10.98 6.16
C GLU A 140 -6.95 -11.91 4.94
N VAL A 141 -6.98 -11.32 3.75
CA VAL A 141 -6.87 -12.07 2.49
C VAL A 141 -5.53 -12.79 2.46
N THR A 142 -5.58 -14.09 2.22
CA THR A 142 -4.42 -14.97 2.12
C THR A 142 -4.59 -15.94 0.96
N LYS A 143 -3.48 -16.33 0.33
CA LYS A 143 -3.45 -17.39 -0.69
C LYS A 143 -3.71 -18.77 -0.09
N ASP A 144 -3.35 -18.95 1.18
CA ASP A 144 -3.24 -20.26 1.80
C ASP A 144 -4.25 -20.42 2.94
N LEU A 145 -5.55 -20.46 2.61
CA LEU A 145 -6.61 -20.72 3.60
C LEU A 145 -6.43 -22.08 4.29
N ILE A 146 -5.82 -23.04 3.59
CA ILE A 146 -5.49 -24.38 4.09
C ILE A 146 -4.53 -24.30 5.28
N SER A 147 -3.66 -23.29 5.33
CA SER A 147 -2.70 -23.13 6.46
C SER A 147 -3.38 -22.82 7.80
N PHE A 148 -4.62 -22.31 7.76
CA PHE A 148 -5.43 -22.00 8.93
C PHE A 148 -6.35 -23.15 9.36
N LYS A 149 -6.28 -24.29 8.67
CA LYS A 149 -7.09 -25.49 8.94
C LYS A 149 -6.20 -26.67 9.29
N CYS A 150 -6.68 -27.50 10.21
CA CYS A 150 -6.04 -28.78 10.51
C CYS A 150 -6.11 -29.68 9.28
N LYS A 151 -4.96 -30.24 8.88
CA LYS A 151 -4.88 -31.14 7.72
C LYS A 151 -5.63 -32.46 7.95
N GLU A 152 -5.71 -32.92 9.19
CA GLU A 152 -6.36 -34.17 9.56
C GLU A 152 -7.88 -34.00 9.72
N HIS A 153 -8.32 -32.88 10.32
CA HIS A 153 -9.72 -32.68 10.71
C HIS A 153 -10.47 -31.64 9.85
N GLY A 154 -9.78 -30.88 9.00
CA GLY A 154 -10.38 -29.83 8.16
C GLY A 154 -10.90 -28.60 8.93
N GLU A 155 -10.75 -28.59 10.26
CA GLU A 155 -11.28 -27.58 11.16
C GLU A 155 -10.27 -26.46 11.43
N GLU A 156 -10.79 -25.27 11.73
CA GLU A 156 -9.98 -24.08 12.00
C GLU A 156 -9.02 -24.30 13.18
N LEU A 157 -7.75 -23.95 12.98
CA LEU A 157 -6.73 -23.99 14.02
C LEU A 157 -6.97 -22.83 15.01
N LYS A 158 -7.66 -23.14 16.12
CA LYS A 158 -8.07 -22.16 17.14
C LYS A 158 -7.21 -22.19 18.39
N LEU A 159 -6.41 -23.24 18.58
CA LEU A 159 -5.64 -23.50 19.79
C LEU A 159 -4.15 -23.56 19.46
N PHE A 160 -3.31 -23.27 20.45
CA PHE A 160 -1.86 -23.41 20.32
C PHE A 160 -1.37 -24.47 21.31
N CYS A 161 -0.74 -25.52 20.79
CA CYS A 161 -0.10 -26.54 21.61
C CYS A 161 1.25 -26.03 22.09
N GLN A 162 1.43 -25.90 23.41
CA GLN A 162 2.66 -25.38 23.98
C GLN A 162 3.82 -26.39 23.92
N GLU A 163 3.53 -27.69 23.89
CA GLU A 163 4.54 -28.75 23.80
C GLU A 163 5.11 -28.86 22.38
N GLU A 164 4.24 -28.89 21.38
CA GLU A 164 4.61 -29.04 19.97
C GLU A 164 4.86 -27.70 19.26
N GLN A 165 4.67 -26.57 19.97
CA GLN A 165 4.79 -25.19 19.44
C GLN A 165 4.03 -24.98 18.12
N THR A 166 2.86 -25.61 17.99
CA THR A 166 2.08 -25.60 16.75
C THR A 166 0.61 -25.26 17.00
N ALA A 167 -0.04 -24.66 15.99
CA ALA A 167 -1.46 -24.39 16.03
C ALA A 167 -2.23 -25.70 15.76
N VAL A 168 -3.21 -26.00 16.61
CA VAL A 168 -4.02 -27.23 16.58
C VAL A 168 -5.52 -26.89 16.52
N CYS A 169 -6.30 -27.79 15.94
CA CYS A 169 -7.75 -27.72 16.01
C CYS A 169 -8.25 -28.15 17.39
N SER A 170 -9.51 -27.84 17.71
CA SER A 170 -10.15 -28.25 18.97
C SER A 170 -10.63 -29.70 19.01
N LEU A 171 -10.21 -30.53 18.05
CA LEU A 171 -10.58 -31.93 17.85
C LEU A 171 -9.34 -32.82 17.84
#